data_AF-A0A6N7TMB5-F1
#
_entry.id   AF-A0A6N7TMB5-F1
#
_cell.length_a   1.000
_cell.length_b   1.000
_cell.length_c   1.000
_cell.angle_alpha   90.00
_cell.angle_beta   90.00
_cell.angle_gamma   90.00
#
_symmetry.space_group_name_H-M   'P 1'
#
loop_
_entity.id
_entity.type
_entity.pdbx_description
1 polymer ?
#
loop_
_entity_poly.entity_id
_entity_poly.type
_entity_poly.pdbx_seq_one_letter_code
_entity_poly.pdbx_strand_id
1 'polypeptide(L)'
;MMDKKLAGGCHAISSVLYVVLKEVGEKPELCIGECQKRGLPPFDHSWVTLNGKIVDLAIYLPLDMRKGECGGPVVSGVDVISRGKPSIDYGITTGLLFDWNTSTVIKVPFNEYMSEFPDEKDGLWTVIENALPSSRNFDIAAMKEKYKDVKRVVVR
;
A
#
# COMPACT_ATOMS: atom_id res chain seq x y z
N MET A 1 -12.65 -23.32 -7.06
CA MET A 1 -11.54 -22.71 -7.83
C MET A 1 -11.60 -21.20 -7.57
N MET A 2 -11.14 -20.80 -6.39
CA MET A 2 -11.01 -19.43 -5.88
C MET A 2 -9.83 -19.55 -4.93
N ASP A 3 -8.73 -18.83 -5.17
CA ASP A 3 -7.61 -18.55 -4.22
C ASP A 3 -6.39 -17.97 -4.98
N LYS A 4 -6.59 -16.88 -5.72
CA LYS A 4 -5.49 -16.08 -6.32
C LYS A 4 -5.73 -14.57 -6.37
N LYS A 5 -6.92 -14.07 -5.97
CA LYS A 5 -7.27 -12.64 -6.08
C LYS A 5 -6.79 -11.77 -4.91
N LEU A 6 -6.26 -12.38 -3.84
CA LEU A 6 -5.76 -11.68 -2.63
C LEU A 6 -4.24 -11.42 -2.65
N ALA A 7 -3.53 -11.80 -3.71
CA ALA A 7 -2.11 -11.50 -3.88
C ALA A 7 -1.94 -10.00 -4.18
N GLY A 8 -2.02 -9.15 -3.15
CA GLY A 8 -1.94 -7.69 -3.31
C GLY A 8 -2.36 -6.86 -2.10
N GLY A 9 -2.39 -7.43 -0.89
CA GLY A 9 -2.77 -6.71 0.33
C GLY A 9 -1.94 -5.45 0.58
N CYS A 10 -0.67 -5.45 0.20
CA CYS A 10 0.19 -4.26 0.30
C CYS A 10 -0.28 -3.10 -0.58
N HIS A 11 -0.74 -3.37 -1.80
CA HIS A 11 -1.28 -2.36 -2.70
C HIS A 11 -2.60 -1.79 -2.15
N ALA A 12 -3.47 -2.65 -1.61
CA ALA A 12 -4.77 -2.22 -1.09
C ALA A 12 -4.61 -1.34 0.15
N ILE A 13 -3.86 -1.83 1.15
CA ILE A 13 -3.60 -1.12 2.40
C ILE A 13 -2.87 0.20 2.13
N SER A 14 -1.85 0.21 1.27
CA SER A 14 -1.12 1.43 0.94
C SER A 14 -1.99 2.46 0.21
N SER A 15 -2.92 2.01 -0.64
CA SER A 15 -3.83 2.91 -1.37
C SER A 15 -4.86 3.55 -0.45
N VAL A 16 -5.44 2.77 0.48
CA VAL A 16 -6.32 3.29 1.54
C VAL A 16 -5.55 4.28 2.41
N LEU A 17 -4.37 3.90 2.90
CA LEU A 17 -3.55 4.73 3.78
C LEU A 17 -3.15 6.05 3.11
N TYR A 18 -2.78 6.02 1.82
CA TYR A 18 -2.50 7.22 1.03
C TYR A 18 -3.68 8.19 1.05
N VAL A 19 -4.90 7.71 0.73
CA VAL A 19 -6.09 8.57 0.70
C VAL A 19 -6.43 9.09 2.10
N VAL A 20 -6.40 8.24 3.12
CA VAL A 20 -6.67 8.66 4.51
C VAL A 20 -5.72 9.77 4.94
N LEU A 21 -4.41 9.61 4.70
CA LEU A 21 -3.40 10.63 5.02
C LEU A 21 -3.64 11.93 4.25
N LYS A 22 -3.95 11.86 2.94
CA LYS A 22 -4.32 13.04 2.15
C LYS A 22 -5.56 13.75 2.70
N GLU A 23 -6.57 13.01 3.15
CA GLU A 23 -7.79 13.58 3.71
C GLU A 23 -7.58 14.25 5.06
N VAL A 24 -6.63 13.80 5.87
CA VAL A 24 -6.26 14.46 7.15
C VAL A 24 -5.25 15.60 6.97
N GLY A 25 -4.92 15.98 5.75
CA GLY A 25 -4.10 17.16 5.43
C GLY A 25 -2.62 16.88 5.21
N GLU A 26 -2.21 15.61 5.24
CA GLU A 26 -0.83 15.21 5.00
C GLU A 26 -0.47 15.19 3.51
N LYS A 27 0.83 15.09 3.22
CA LYS A 27 1.38 15.02 1.85
C LYS A 27 2.13 13.70 1.62
N PRO A 28 1.44 12.55 1.68
CA PRO A 28 2.06 11.27 1.40
C PRO A 28 2.38 11.10 -0.09
N GLU A 29 3.31 10.19 -0.39
CA GLU A 29 3.49 9.61 -1.72
C GLU A 29 3.13 8.12 -1.66
N LEU A 30 2.39 7.64 -2.65
CA LEU A 30 2.06 6.23 -2.80
C LEU A 30 3.13 5.57 -3.67
N CYS A 31 3.97 4.73 -3.08
CA CYS A 31 5.11 4.12 -3.73
C CYS A 31 4.84 2.67 -4.14
N ILE A 32 5.56 2.21 -5.16
CA ILE A 32 5.59 0.82 -5.59
C ILE A 32 6.97 0.48 -6.15
N GLY A 33 7.52 -0.68 -5.79
CA GLY A 33 8.87 -1.07 -6.20
C GLY A 33 9.33 -2.37 -5.54
N GLU A 34 10.59 -2.72 -5.72
CA GLU A 34 11.16 -3.92 -5.12
C GLU A 34 11.59 -3.65 -3.68
N CYS A 35 11.32 -4.61 -2.80
CA CYS A 35 11.77 -4.65 -1.41
C CYS A 35 12.49 -5.96 -1.14
N GLN A 36 13.34 -5.99 -0.11
CA GLN A 36 14.02 -7.22 0.28
C GLN A 36 14.26 -7.27 1.78
N LYS A 37 13.98 -8.42 2.39
CA LYS A 37 14.56 -8.77 3.68
C LYS A 37 15.94 -9.38 3.43
N ARG A 38 16.97 -8.89 4.12
CA ARG A 38 18.34 -9.43 3.95
C ARG A 38 18.37 -10.95 4.13
N GLY A 39 18.97 -11.64 3.17
CA GLY A 39 19.07 -13.09 3.15
C GLY A 39 17.86 -13.81 2.52
N LEU A 40 16.82 -13.08 2.09
CA LEU A 40 15.68 -13.63 1.35
C LEU A 40 15.62 -13.05 -0.07
N PRO A 41 14.91 -13.70 -1.02
CA PRO A 41 14.66 -13.13 -2.34
C PRO A 41 13.95 -11.77 -2.29
N PRO A 42 14.18 -10.90 -3.29
CA PRO A 42 13.41 -9.66 -3.44
C PRO A 42 11.95 -9.97 -3.77
N PHE A 43 11.08 -9.02 -3.46
CA PHE A 43 9.65 -9.09 -3.77
C PHE A 43 9.12 -7.71 -4.12
N ASP A 44 8.07 -7.66 -4.94
CA ASP A 44 7.41 -6.40 -5.26
C ASP A 44 6.48 -5.98 -4.13
N HIS A 45 6.43 -4.68 -3.85
CA HIS A 45 5.67 -4.17 -2.73
C HIS A 45 5.19 -2.74 -2.96
N SER A 46 4.08 -2.38 -2.31
CA SER A 46 3.62 -1.00 -2.18
C SER A 46 3.72 -0.54 -0.74
N TRP A 47 4.10 0.73 -0.57
CA TRP A 47 4.17 1.42 0.71
C TRP A 47 3.80 2.89 0.53
N VAL A 48 3.70 3.62 1.64
CA VAL A 48 3.55 5.08 1.63
C VAL A 48 4.83 5.72 2.17
N THR A 49 5.26 6.83 1.56
CA THR A 49 6.22 7.74 2.20
C THR A 49 5.47 8.94 2.76
N LEU A 50 5.87 9.39 3.96
CA LEU A 50 5.40 10.63 4.56
C LEU A 50 6.59 11.39 5.10
N ASN A 51 6.79 12.63 4.63
CA ASN A 51 7.96 13.46 4.96
C ASN A 51 9.29 12.72 4.73
N GLY A 52 9.38 11.98 3.62
CA GLY A 52 10.56 11.19 3.24
C GLY A 52 10.78 9.92 4.08
N LYS A 53 9.85 9.57 4.97
CA LYS A 53 9.96 8.38 5.84
C LYS A 53 8.93 7.32 5.45
N ILE A 54 9.31 6.06 5.56
CA ILE A 54 8.44 4.92 5.26
C ILE A 54 7.28 4.83 6.26
N VAL A 55 6.08 4.61 5.75
CA VAL A 55 4.89 4.16 6.48
C VAL A 55 4.33 2.95 5.76
N ASP A 56 4.38 1.80 6.41
CA ASP A 56 4.02 0.52 5.81
C ASP A 56 3.42 -0.40 6.88
N LEU A 57 2.09 -0.49 6.87
CA LEU A 57 1.35 -1.36 7.78
C LEU A 57 1.24 -2.79 7.23
N ALA A 58 1.34 -2.95 5.92
CA ALA A 58 1.10 -4.23 5.24
C ALA A 58 2.28 -5.20 5.39
N ILE A 59 3.50 -4.69 5.57
CA ILE A 59 4.70 -5.52 5.72
C ILE A 59 4.62 -6.54 6.85
N TYR A 60 3.77 -6.29 7.85
CA TYR A 60 3.54 -7.20 8.97
C TYR A 60 2.81 -8.49 8.56
N LEU A 61 2.11 -8.48 7.42
CA LEU A 61 1.34 -9.60 6.87
C LEU A 61 1.85 -9.95 5.47
N PRO A 62 3.06 -10.52 5.35
CA PRO A 62 3.61 -10.91 4.05
C PRO A 62 2.80 -12.05 3.41
N LEU A 63 2.84 -12.14 2.07
CA LEU A 63 2.06 -13.11 1.30
C LEU A 63 2.48 -14.56 1.56
N ASP A 64 3.78 -14.84 1.45
CA ASP A 64 4.33 -16.20 1.46
C ASP A 64 5.13 -16.54 2.74
N MET A 65 5.01 -15.72 3.78
CA MET A 65 5.77 -15.85 5.03
C MET A 65 4.85 -15.75 6.25
N ARG A 66 5.37 -16.10 7.44
CA ARG A 66 4.59 -15.98 8.67
C ARG A 66 4.37 -14.50 9.01
N LYS A 67 3.24 -14.22 9.67
CA LYS A 67 2.95 -12.90 10.26
C LYS A 67 4.14 -12.42 11.11
N GLY A 68 4.57 -11.19 10.87
CA GLY A 68 5.70 -10.55 11.55
C GLY A 68 7.08 -11.01 11.09
N GLU A 69 7.19 -11.93 10.14
CA GLU A 69 8.48 -12.43 9.68
C GLU A 69 9.25 -11.39 8.87
N CYS A 70 8.57 -10.46 8.19
CA CYS A 70 9.19 -9.30 7.53
C CYS A 70 9.44 -8.11 8.47
N GLY A 71 9.17 -8.26 9.77
CA GLY A 71 9.21 -7.16 10.75
C GLY A 71 7.81 -6.72 11.17
N GLY A 72 7.75 -5.77 12.10
CA GLY A 72 6.53 -5.09 12.50
C GLY A 72 6.06 -4.06 11.48
N PRO A 73 4.86 -3.50 11.66
CA PRO A 73 4.45 -2.31 10.92
C PRO A 73 5.51 -1.22 11.02
N VAL A 74 5.77 -0.52 9.92
CA VAL A 74 6.71 0.59 9.86
C VAL A 74 5.94 1.90 9.91
N VAL A 75 6.29 2.78 10.84
CA VAL A 75 5.72 4.12 10.95
C VAL A 75 6.85 5.11 11.15
N SER A 76 6.91 6.16 10.33
CA SER A 76 7.97 7.16 10.38
C SER A 76 9.38 6.54 10.28
N GLY A 77 9.52 5.50 9.44
CA GLY A 77 10.77 4.78 9.23
C GLY A 77 11.24 3.93 10.42
N VAL A 78 10.37 3.69 11.41
CA VAL A 78 10.64 2.87 12.59
C VAL A 78 9.75 1.64 12.57
N ASP A 79 10.32 0.47 12.78
CA ASP A 79 9.58 -0.76 13.04
C ASP A 79 8.95 -0.67 14.44
N VAL A 80 7.62 -0.72 14.50
CA VAL A 80 6.85 -0.46 15.74
C VAL A 80 7.10 -1.51 16.82
N ILE A 81 7.43 -2.75 16.44
CA ILE A 81 7.62 -3.86 17.38
C ILE A 81 9.02 -3.81 17.99
N SER A 82 10.05 -3.78 17.14
CA SER A 82 11.45 -3.75 17.56
C SER A 82 11.89 -2.37 18.07
N ARG A 83 11.13 -1.31 17.74
CA ARG A 83 11.47 0.11 17.97
C ARG A 83 12.77 0.54 17.29
N GLY A 84 13.22 -0.22 16.30
CA GLY A 84 14.45 0.02 15.56
C GLY A 84 14.22 0.30 14.08
N LYS A 85 15.30 0.19 13.29
CA LYS A 85 15.21 0.26 11.84
C LYS A 85 14.44 -0.97 11.31
N PRO A 86 13.56 -0.81 10.30
CA PRO A 86 12.94 -1.94 9.61
C PRO A 86 13.98 -2.93 9.08
N SER A 87 13.66 -4.22 9.16
CA SER A 87 14.50 -5.30 8.59
C SER A 87 14.42 -5.41 7.07
N ILE A 88 13.57 -4.59 6.45
CA ILE A 88 13.32 -4.54 5.01
C ILE A 88 14.08 -3.36 4.42
N ASP A 89 14.83 -3.64 3.36
CA ASP A 89 15.40 -2.64 2.48
C ASP A 89 14.37 -2.33 1.39
N TYR A 90 13.88 -1.09 1.35
CA TYR A 90 12.82 -0.60 0.45
C TYR A 90 13.41 0.06 -0.79
N GLY A 91 12.76 -0.12 -1.95
CA GLY A 91 13.13 0.56 -3.19
C GLY A 91 14.48 0.13 -3.73
N ILE A 92 14.80 -1.16 -3.62
CA ILE A 92 16.04 -1.71 -4.17
C ILE A 92 15.93 -1.90 -5.68
N THR A 93 17.07 -2.02 -6.36
CA THR A 93 17.15 -2.27 -7.80
C THR A 93 17.81 -3.61 -8.04
N THR A 94 17.06 -4.63 -8.44
CA THR A 94 17.64 -5.94 -8.76
C THR A 94 17.80 -6.17 -10.26
N GLY A 95 17.08 -5.40 -11.08
CA GLY A 95 16.97 -5.60 -12.52
C GLY A 95 15.93 -6.64 -12.92
N LEU A 96 15.23 -7.25 -11.96
CA LEU A 96 14.12 -8.16 -12.23
C LEU A 96 12.90 -7.41 -12.79
N LEU A 97 12.06 -8.17 -13.49
CA LEU A 97 10.75 -7.70 -13.91
C LEU A 97 9.79 -7.72 -12.74
N PHE A 98 8.86 -6.77 -12.71
CA PHE A 98 7.76 -6.80 -11.75
C PHE A 98 6.89 -8.03 -12.00
N ASP A 99 6.35 -8.57 -10.92
CA ASP A 99 5.34 -9.60 -10.93
C ASP A 99 4.07 -9.11 -11.64
N TRP A 100 3.14 -10.05 -11.87
CA TRP A 100 1.90 -9.75 -12.56
C TRP A 100 1.01 -8.77 -11.78
N ASN A 101 1.00 -8.83 -10.44
CA ASN A 101 0.14 -7.97 -9.62
C ASN A 101 0.61 -6.52 -9.70
N THR A 102 1.89 -6.28 -9.46
CA THR A 102 2.54 -4.98 -9.57
C THR A 102 2.43 -4.43 -10.99
N SER A 103 2.69 -5.26 -11.99
CA SER A 103 2.53 -4.88 -13.40
C SER A 103 1.09 -4.48 -13.75
N THR A 104 0.09 -5.12 -13.15
CA THR A 104 -1.33 -4.79 -13.30
C THR A 104 -1.65 -3.47 -12.60
N VAL A 105 -1.28 -3.36 -11.32
CA VAL A 105 -1.59 -2.22 -10.44
C VAL A 105 -0.98 -0.90 -10.93
N ILE A 106 0.15 -0.95 -11.64
CA ILE A 106 0.77 0.24 -12.25
C ILE A 106 -0.02 0.72 -13.49
N LYS A 107 -0.69 -0.19 -14.20
CA LYS A 107 -1.38 0.10 -15.47
C LYS A 107 -2.85 0.45 -15.29
N VAL A 108 -3.50 -0.12 -14.28
CA VAL A 108 -4.92 0.13 -13.97
C VAL A 108 -5.08 1.53 -13.37
N PRO A 109 -6.04 2.35 -13.87
CA PRO A 109 -6.37 3.64 -13.26
C PRO A 109 -6.65 3.50 -11.76
N PHE A 110 -6.18 4.45 -10.95
CA PHE A 110 -6.30 4.35 -9.49
C PHE A 110 -7.75 4.16 -9.02
N ASN A 111 -8.69 4.88 -9.61
CA ASN A 111 -10.11 4.73 -9.26
C ASN A 111 -10.68 3.35 -9.60
N GLU A 112 -10.28 2.76 -10.71
CA GLU A 112 -10.72 1.42 -11.13
C GLU A 112 -10.18 0.40 -10.13
N TYR A 113 -8.88 0.45 -9.84
CA TYR A 113 -8.26 -0.38 -8.81
C TYR A 113 -8.96 -0.27 -7.44
N MET A 114 -9.26 0.96 -6.99
CA MET A 114 -9.94 1.19 -5.71
C MET A 114 -11.38 0.69 -5.72
N SER A 115 -12.11 0.81 -6.83
CA SER A 115 -13.54 0.49 -6.91
C SER A 115 -13.81 -1.01 -7.15
N GLU A 116 -12.88 -1.72 -7.79
CA GLU A 116 -13.05 -3.14 -8.16
C GLU A 116 -12.57 -4.12 -7.08
N PHE A 117 -12.17 -3.61 -5.91
CA PHE A 117 -11.76 -4.47 -4.81
C PHE A 117 -12.93 -5.38 -4.39
N PRO A 118 -12.76 -6.72 -4.44
CA PRO A 118 -13.89 -7.66 -4.48
C PRO A 118 -14.61 -7.87 -3.15
N ASP A 119 -13.94 -7.58 -2.03
CA ASP A 119 -14.41 -7.95 -0.70
C ASP A 119 -15.16 -6.80 0.02
N GLU A 120 -15.43 -5.70 -0.69
CA GLU A 120 -16.08 -4.50 -0.15
C GLU A 120 -17.15 -3.95 -1.11
N LYS A 121 -18.30 -3.52 -0.58
CA LYS A 121 -19.49 -3.14 -1.37
C LYS A 121 -19.22 -2.04 -2.42
N ASP A 122 -18.47 -1.01 -2.03
CA ASP A 122 -18.05 0.08 -2.91
C ASP A 122 -16.51 0.07 -3.08
N GLY A 123 -15.92 -1.14 -3.04
CA GLY A 123 -14.48 -1.33 -3.06
C GLY A 123 -13.78 -0.70 -1.84
N LEU A 124 -12.53 -0.32 -2.01
CA LEU A 124 -11.70 0.28 -0.94
C LEU A 124 -12.21 1.65 -0.47
N TRP A 125 -13.18 2.27 -1.15
CA TRP A 125 -13.77 3.55 -0.75
C TRP A 125 -14.53 3.44 0.58
N THR A 126 -15.25 2.34 0.82
CA THR A 126 -15.92 2.09 2.11
C THR A 126 -14.91 1.89 3.24
N VAL A 127 -13.74 1.29 2.94
CA VAL A 127 -12.65 1.15 3.93
C VAL A 127 -12.11 2.51 4.34
N ILE A 128 -11.97 3.44 3.39
CA ILE A 128 -11.55 4.82 3.68
C ILE A 128 -12.59 5.54 4.55
N GLU A 129 -13.88 5.41 4.22
CA GLU A 129 -14.98 5.98 5.02
C GLU A 129 -14.89 5.54 6.48
N ASN A 130 -14.69 4.24 6.71
CA ASN A 130 -14.56 3.64 8.04
C ASN A 130 -13.29 4.06 8.78
N ALA A 131 -12.21 4.39 8.06
CA ALA A 131 -10.93 4.79 8.63
C ALA A 131 -10.87 6.28 8.99
N LEU A 132 -11.74 7.11 8.40
CA LEU A 132 -11.81 8.54 8.67
C LEU A 132 -12.71 8.85 9.88
N PRO A 133 -12.52 10.00 10.55
CA PRO A 133 -13.41 10.43 11.63
C PRO A 133 -14.87 10.55 11.14
N SER A 134 -15.81 10.00 11.90
CA SER A 134 -17.26 9.99 11.57
C SER A 134 -17.90 11.38 11.44
N SER A 135 -17.24 12.42 11.93
CA SER A 135 -17.66 13.82 11.76
C SER A 135 -17.44 14.35 10.33
N ARG A 136 -16.72 13.61 9.47
CA ARG A 136 -16.46 14.00 8.09
C ARG A 136 -17.57 13.46 7.18
N ASN A 137 -18.18 14.34 6.40
CA ASN A 137 -19.07 13.90 5.33
C ASN A 137 -18.24 13.20 4.24
N PHE A 138 -18.60 11.96 3.90
CA PHE A 138 -17.89 11.15 2.93
C PHE A 138 -18.76 10.90 1.70
N ASP A 139 -18.41 11.57 0.60
CA ASP A 139 -19.06 11.39 -0.71
C ASP A 139 -18.12 10.61 -1.63
N ILE A 140 -18.47 9.34 -1.90
CA ILE A 140 -17.68 8.45 -2.74
C ILE A 140 -17.49 9.02 -4.16
N ALA A 141 -18.50 9.67 -4.73
CA ALA A 141 -18.40 10.24 -6.07
C ALA A 141 -17.40 11.42 -6.09
N ALA A 142 -17.47 12.29 -5.09
CA ALA A 142 -16.51 13.39 -4.94
C ALA A 142 -15.08 12.87 -4.69
N MET A 143 -14.93 11.80 -3.90
CA MET A 143 -13.64 11.16 -3.66
C MET A 143 -13.04 10.55 -4.93
N LYS A 144 -13.83 9.82 -5.72
CA LYS A 144 -13.40 9.30 -7.02
C LYS A 144 -12.93 10.43 -7.94
N GLU A 145 -13.69 11.52 -8.05
CA GLU A 145 -13.27 12.66 -8.88
C GLU A 145 -11.95 13.28 -8.38
N LYS A 146 -11.81 13.48 -7.07
CA LYS A 146 -10.61 14.07 -6.44
C LYS A 146 -9.35 13.24 -6.66
N TYR A 147 -9.46 11.92 -6.71
CA TYR A 147 -8.33 10.99 -6.78
C TYR A 147 -8.13 10.31 -8.14
N LYS A 148 -8.87 10.73 -9.17
CA LYS A 148 -8.86 10.10 -10.51
C LYS A 148 -7.48 10.06 -11.18
N ASP A 149 -6.65 11.07 -10.94
CA ASP A 149 -5.34 11.24 -11.59
C ASP A 149 -4.17 10.74 -10.71
N VAL A 150 -4.46 10.07 -9.59
CA VAL A 150 -3.43 9.50 -8.73
C VAL A 150 -2.62 8.46 -9.50
N LYS A 151 -1.30 8.57 -9.39
CA LYS A 151 -0.35 7.59 -9.89
C LYS A 151 0.59 7.18 -8.78
N ARG A 152 0.99 5.91 -8.81
CA ARG A 152 2.03 5.41 -7.90
C ARG A 152 3.39 5.90 -8.37
N VAL A 153 4.25 6.26 -7.43
CA VAL A 153 5.66 6.53 -7.68
C VAL A 153 6.38 5.19 -7.80
N VAL A 154 6.85 4.88 -9.01
CA VAL A 154 7.66 3.67 -9.25
C VAL A 154 9.07 3.94 -8.76
N VAL A 155 9.52 3.12 -7.80
CA VAL A 155 10.86 3.20 -7.21
C VAL A 155 11.68 2.01 -7.72
N ARG A 156 12.81 2.33 -8.35
CA ARG A 156 13.80 1.42 -8.91
C ARG A 156 15.16 2.07 -8.83
#